data_AF-A0A6G0AHS0-F1
#
_entry.id   AF-A0A6G0AHS0-F1
#
_cell.length_a   1.000
_cell.length_b   1.000
_cell.length_c   1.000
_cell.angle_alpha   90.00
_cell.angle_beta   90.00
_cell.angle_gamma   90.00
#
_symmetry.space_group_name_H-M   'P 1'
#
loop_
_entity.id
_entity.type
_entity.pdbx_description
1 polymer ?
#
loop_
_entity_poly.entity_id
_entity_poly.type
_entity_poly.pdbx_seq_one_letter_code
_entity_poly.pdbx_strand_id
1 'polypeptide(L)'
;MKNKFPKWAGRIAKVILARVKGNLVSTQKNSNLVGQKLLLVHPIDLNDNYIGSNDVLAIDVANAGIGDTVLLVQEGKAVQQILGHKKAPVHSIVVAVVDSIDVNEKYTSKK
;
A
#
# COMPACT_ATOMS: atom_id res chain seq x y z
N MET A 1 4.20 -30.08 8.20
CA MET A 1 5.53 -29.47 7.93
C MET A 1 5.46 -27.98 8.22
N LYS A 2 6.26 -27.48 9.18
CA LYS A 2 6.36 -26.04 9.46
C LYS A 2 7.41 -25.45 8.52
N ASN A 3 6.99 -24.72 7.49
CA ASN A 3 7.93 -23.95 6.66
C ASN A 3 8.59 -22.88 7.54
N LYS A 4 9.82 -23.16 8.00
CA LYS A 4 10.66 -22.16 8.67
C LYS A 4 11.27 -21.28 7.59
N PHE A 5 10.76 -20.06 7.47
CA PHE A 5 11.37 -19.02 6.66
C PHE A 5 12.79 -18.69 7.18
N PRO A 6 13.76 -18.40 6.29
CA PRO A 6 15.15 -18.19 6.68
C PRO A 6 15.34 -16.89 7.50
N LYS A 7 16.21 -16.96 8.52
CA LYS A 7 16.45 -15.89 9.52
C LYS A 7 17.16 -14.63 8.99
N TRP A 8 17.59 -14.61 7.73
CA TRP A 8 18.19 -13.43 7.08
C TRP A 8 17.16 -12.63 6.25
N ALA A 9 15.95 -13.15 6.07
CA ALA A 9 14.86 -12.40 5.48
C ALA A 9 14.41 -11.34 6.49
N GLY A 10 15.07 -10.18 6.46
CA GLY A 10 14.54 -8.97 7.08
C GLY A 10 13.08 -8.81 6.68
N ARG A 11 12.26 -8.29 7.61
CA ARG A 11 10.81 -8.09 7.51
C ARG A 11 10.43 -7.74 6.05
N ILE A 12 9.94 -8.70 5.29
CA ILE A 12 9.67 -8.52 3.86
C ILE A 12 8.64 -7.40 3.73
N ALA A 13 8.95 -6.39 2.92
CA ALA A 13 8.02 -5.33 2.58
C ALA A 13 6.70 -5.95 2.15
N LYS A 14 5.61 -5.66 2.87
CA LYS A 14 4.30 -6.19 2.50
C LYS A 14 3.72 -5.28 1.42
N VAL A 15 3.69 -5.79 0.18
CA VAL A 15 2.95 -5.19 -0.93
C VAL A 15 1.54 -5.78 -0.94
N ILE A 16 0.53 -4.93 -1.08
CA ILE A 16 -0.88 -5.29 -0.96
C ILE A 16 -1.65 -4.61 -2.11
N LEU A 17 -2.62 -5.31 -2.71
CA LEU A 17 -3.61 -4.67 -3.57
C LEU A 17 -4.58 -3.87 -2.72
N ALA A 18 -4.88 -2.65 -3.13
CA ALA A 18 -5.85 -1.81 -2.44
C ALA A 18 -6.68 -1.00 -3.45
N ARG A 19 -7.87 -0.59 -3.03
CA ARG A 19 -8.73 0.35 -3.74
C ARG A 19 -8.63 1.73 -3.12
N VAL A 20 -8.48 2.78 -3.93
CA VAL A 20 -8.56 4.15 -3.44
C VAL A 20 -10.02 4.52 -3.19
N LYS A 21 -10.34 4.86 -1.94
CA LYS A 21 -11.70 5.24 -1.51
C LYS A 21 -11.91 6.75 -1.44
N GLY A 22 -10.84 7.53 -1.29
CA GLY A 22 -10.96 8.97 -1.10
C GLY A 22 -9.64 9.70 -0.98
N ASN A 23 -9.74 11.03 -1.03
CA ASN A 23 -8.66 11.94 -0.68
C ASN A 23 -8.76 12.30 0.81
N LEU A 24 -7.62 12.40 1.51
CA LEU A 24 -7.55 12.96 2.85
C LEU A 24 -6.91 14.35 2.81
N VAL A 25 -7.58 15.33 3.41
CA VAL A 25 -7.06 16.68 3.56
C VAL A 25 -6.92 17.01 5.04
N SER A 26 -5.77 17.60 5.40
CA SER A 26 -5.54 18.15 6.73
C SER A 26 -4.76 19.45 6.63
N THR A 27 -5.20 20.47 7.37
CA THR A 27 -4.51 21.76 7.50
C THR A 27 -3.46 21.74 8.61
N GLN A 28 -3.62 20.87 9.62
CA GLN A 28 -2.68 20.68 10.73
C GLN A 28 -2.05 19.29 10.66
N LYS A 29 -0.76 19.23 10.31
CA LYS A 29 -0.01 17.98 10.14
C LYS A 29 1.48 18.21 10.30
N ASN A 30 2.24 17.12 10.42
CA ASN A 30 3.70 17.18 10.43
C ASN A 30 4.19 17.92 9.16
N SER A 31 5.15 18.83 9.31
CA SER A 31 5.67 19.64 8.19
C SER A 31 6.21 18.82 7.03
N ASN A 32 6.71 17.61 7.29
CA ASN A 32 7.18 16.68 6.27
C ASN A 32 6.06 16.02 5.44
N LEU A 33 4.78 16.29 5.76
CA LEU A 33 3.61 15.87 4.98
C LEU A 33 3.01 17.02 4.16
N VAL A 34 3.58 18.23 4.26
CA VAL A 34 3.17 19.37 3.44
C VAL A 34 3.55 19.09 1.98
N GLY A 35 2.64 19.36 1.06
CA GLY A 35 2.81 19.07 -0.37
C GLY A 35 2.59 17.61 -0.77
N GLN A 36 2.45 16.69 0.18
CA GLN A 36 2.16 15.29 -0.10
C GLN A 36 0.65 15.09 -0.32
N LYS A 37 0.30 14.35 -1.38
CA LYS A 37 -1.08 13.89 -1.61
C LYS A 37 -1.35 12.70 -0.71
N LEU A 38 -2.43 12.77 0.07
CA LEU A 38 -2.83 11.72 1.02
C LEU A 38 -4.10 11.05 0.54
N LEU A 39 -4.08 9.72 0.51
CA LEU A 39 -5.21 8.89 0.10
C LEU A 39 -5.69 8.03 1.24
N LEU A 40 -7.01 7.83 1.27
CA LEU A 40 -7.66 6.78 2.04
C LEU A 40 -7.84 5.58 1.10
N VAL A 41 -7.19 4.47 1.40
CA VAL A 41 -7.22 3.24 0.60
C VAL A 41 -7.70 2.05 1.44
N HIS A 42 -8.29 1.04 0.81
CA HIS A 42 -8.72 -0.17 1.49
C HIS A 42 -8.14 -1.42 0.81
N PRO A 43 -7.51 -2.35 1.54
CA PRO A 43 -7.00 -3.59 0.96
C PRO A 43 -8.08 -4.40 0.24
N ILE A 44 -7.76 -4.99 -0.92
CA ILE A 44 -8.67 -5.85 -1.69
C ILE A 44 -8.02 -7.21 -2.00
N ASP A 45 -8.86 -8.20 -2.29
CA ASP A 45 -8.43 -9.47 -2.88
C ASP A 45 -8.33 -9.36 -4.41
N LEU A 46 -7.99 -10.48 -5.07
CA LEU A 46 -7.87 -10.55 -6.53
C LEU A 46 -9.22 -10.42 -7.26
N ASN A 47 -10.34 -10.54 -6.54
CA ASN A 47 -11.70 -10.41 -7.04
C ASN A 47 -12.32 -9.05 -6.67
N ASP A 48 -11.49 -8.09 -6.24
CA ASP A 48 -11.91 -6.74 -5.83
C ASP A 48 -12.77 -6.69 -4.55
N ASN A 49 -12.81 -7.77 -3.77
CA ASN A 49 -13.49 -7.74 -2.48
C ASN A 49 -12.60 -7.08 -1.42
N TYR A 50 -13.20 -6.21 -0.62
CA TYR A 50 -12.53 -5.59 0.53
C TYR A 50 -12.09 -6.63 1.57
N ILE A 51 -10.82 -6.55 1.98
CA ILE A 51 -10.22 -7.43 2.99
C ILE A 51 -9.94 -6.65 4.28
N GLY A 52 -10.46 -7.17 5.39
CA GLY A 52 -10.27 -6.58 6.70
C GLY A 52 -11.28 -5.47 6.98
N SER A 53 -11.10 -4.77 8.09
CA SER A 53 -12.08 -3.77 8.58
C SER A 53 -11.61 -2.32 8.42
N ASN A 54 -10.31 -2.11 8.23
CA ASN A 54 -9.70 -0.80 8.41
C ASN A 54 -9.22 -0.23 7.08
N ASP A 55 -9.64 1.00 6.81
CA ASP A 55 -9.00 1.83 5.80
C ASP A 55 -7.57 2.20 6.24
N VAL A 56 -6.71 2.41 5.26
CA VAL A 56 -5.30 2.77 5.43
C VAL A 56 -5.08 4.15 4.85
N LEU A 57 -4.37 5.00 5.59
CA LEU A 57 -3.84 6.26 5.07
C LEU A 57 -2.49 6.02 4.40
N ALA A 58 -2.34 6.54 3.18
CA ALA A 58 -1.12 6.41 2.41
C ALA A 58 -0.74 7.73 1.73
N ILE A 59 0.56 7.95 1.55
CA ILE A 59 1.04 8.94 0.59
C ILE A 59 0.85 8.39 -0.83
N ASP A 60 0.45 9.25 -1.75
CA ASP A 60 0.41 8.94 -3.18
C ASP A 60 1.65 9.49 -3.89
N VAL A 61 2.42 8.60 -4.51
CA VAL A 61 3.50 8.96 -5.44
C VAL A 61 3.24 8.48 -6.87
N ALA A 62 2.11 7.81 -7.11
CA ALA A 62 1.75 7.24 -8.41
C ALA A 62 0.63 8.02 -9.11
N ASN A 63 0.15 9.10 -8.49
CA ASN A 63 -0.94 9.95 -8.97
C ASN A 63 -2.28 9.20 -9.12
N ALA A 64 -2.61 8.33 -8.17
CA ALA A 64 -3.85 7.55 -8.18
C ALA A 64 -5.10 8.39 -7.88
N GLY A 65 -6.21 8.10 -8.55
CA GLY A 65 -7.53 8.67 -8.33
C GLY A 65 -8.44 7.80 -7.46
N ILE A 66 -9.56 8.37 -7.02
CA ILE A 66 -10.62 7.61 -6.33
C ILE A 66 -11.17 6.57 -7.30
N GLY A 67 -11.29 5.32 -6.85
CA GLY A 67 -11.73 4.20 -7.67
C GLY A 67 -10.58 3.37 -8.27
N ASP A 68 -9.35 3.88 -8.27
CA ASP A 68 -8.21 3.14 -8.80
C ASP A 68 -7.84 1.95 -7.92
N THR A 69 -7.48 0.84 -8.55
CA THR A 69 -6.76 -0.25 -7.90
C THR A 69 -5.28 0.09 -7.89
N VAL A 70 -4.62 -0.09 -6.75
CA VAL A 70 -3.25 0.35 -6.52
C VAL A 70 -2.42 -0.69 -5.79
N LEU A 71 -1.09 -0.60 -5.94
CA LEU A 71 -0.13 -1.29 -5.10
C LEU A 71 0.22 -0.43 -3.88
N LEU A 72 -0.16 -0.92 -2.71
CA LEU A 72 0.12 -0.33 -1.42
C LEU A 72 1.32 -1.04 -0.76
N VAL A 73 2.36 -0.29 -0.44
CA VAL A 73 3.51 -0.78 0.34
C VAL A 73 3.35 -0.35 1.79
N GLN A 74 3.43 -1.31 2.72
CA GLN A 74 3.41 -1.05 4.15
C GLN A 74 4.75 -1.41 4.80
N GLU A 75 5.73 -0.53 4.62
CA GLU A 75 7.04 -0.64 5.26
C GLU A 75 7.67 0.75 5.40
N GLY A 76 7.93 1.18 6.63
CA GLY A 76 8.51 2.50 6.88
C GLY A 76 9.86 2.73 6.17
N LYS A 77 10.71 1.70 6.01
CA LYS A 77 12.01 1.86 5.32
C LYS A 77 11.84 2.13 3.82
N ALA A 78 10.97 1.39 3.14
CA ALA A 78 10.66 1.61 1.73
C ALA A 78 10.08 3.02 1.51
N VAL A 79 9.18 3.46 2.39
CA VAL A 79 8.62 4.82 2.37
C VAL A 79 9.74 5.86 2.47
N GLN A 80 10.67 5.71 3.41
CA GLN A 80 11.79 6.65 3.58
C GLN A 80 12.72 6.70 2.35
N GLN A 81 12.91 5.58 1.67
CA GLN A 81 13.69 5.53 0.43
C GLN A 81 12.99 6.30 -0.70
N ILE A 82 11.68 6.09 -0.85
CA ILE A 82 10.88 6.76 -1.89
C ILE A 82 10.78 8.27 -1.62
N LEU A 83 10.58 8.67 -0.37
CA LEU A 83 10.54 10.09 0.02
C LEU A 83 11.92 10.77 0.00
N GLY A 84 13.01 10.01 -0.05
CA GLY A 84 14.38 10.54 -0.02
C GLY A 84 14.83 11.08 1.35
N HIS A 85 14.02 10.92 2.41
CA HIS A 85 14.37 11.33 3.77
C HIS A 85 13.65 10.50 4.84
N LYS A 86 14.19 10.50 6.07
CA LYS A 86 13.68 9.70 7.20
C LYS A 86 12.73 10.42 8.15
N LYS A 87 12.31 11.64 7.79
CA LYS A 87 11.63 12.59 8.68
C LYS A 87 10.10 12.49 8.67
N ALA A 88 9.51 11.95 7.59
CA ALA A 88 8.07 11.82 7.49
C ALA A 88 7.58 10.65 8.37
N PRO A 89 6.59 10.87 9.26
CA PRO A 89 6.05 9.82 10.11
C PRO A 89 5.03 8.96 9.34
N VAL A 90 5.50 8.23 8.31
CA VAL A 90 4.63 7.49 7.38
C VAL A 90 5.07 6.04 7.27
N HIS A 91 4.07 5.16 7.22
CA HIS A 91 4.26 3.72 7.10
C HIS A 91 3.73 3.15 5.78
N SER A 92 2.76 3.82 5.15
CA SER A 92 2.09 3.31 3.95
C SER A 92 2.22 4.28 2.77
N ILE A 93 2.45 3.74 1.59
CA ILE A 93 2.62 4.51 0.35
C ILE A 93 2.03 3.75 -0.84
N VAL A 94 1.33 4.47 -1.72
CA VAL A 94 0.88 3.98 -3.02
C VAL A 94 2.00 4.17 -4.02
N VAL A 95 2.48 3.06 -4.60
CA VAL A 95 3.65 3.06 -5.50
C VAL A 95 3.31 2.83 -6.97
N ALA A 96 2.11 2.33 -7.27
CA ALA A 96 1.65 2.09 -8.62
C ALA A 96 0.12 2.06 -8.69
N VAL A 97 -0.42 2.47 -9.83
CA VAL A 97 -1.80 2.17 -10.26
C VAL A 97 -1.77 0.86 -11.05
N VAL A 98 -2.77 0.01 -10.86
CA VAL A 98 -2.87 -1.32 -11.48
C VAL A 98 -3.80 -1.25 -12.68
N ASP A 99 -3.26 -1.54 -13.87
CA ASP A 99 -4.04 -1.57 -15.10
C ASP A 99 -4.83 -2.88 -15.28
N SER A 100 -4.21 -4.01 -14.94
CA SER A 100 -4.83 -5.34 -15.04
C SER A 100 -4.15 -6.34 -14.11
N ILE A 101 -4.87 -7.40 -13.75
CA ILE A 101 -4.37 -8.51 -12.93
C ILE A 101 -4.60 -9.80 -13.72
N ASP A 102 -3.52 -10.49 -14.06
CA ASP A 102 -3.55 -11.82 -14.67
C ASP A 102 -3.01 -12.84 -13.66
N VAL A 103 -3.85 -13.82 -13.30
CA VAL A 103 -3.54 -14.83 -12.28
C VAL A 103 -3.70 -16.20 -12.89
N ASN A 104 -2.59 -16.95 -12.94
CA ASN A 104 -2.63 -18.32 -13.43
C ASN A 104 -3.34 -19.23 -12.41
N GLU A 105 -4.34 -19.96 -12.89
CA GLU A 105 -5.19 -20.83 -12.08
C GLU A 105 -4.42 -21.84 -11.22
N LYS A 106 -3.23 -22.26 -11.68
CA LYS A 106 -2.33 -23.18 -10.96
C LYS A 106 -1.92 -22.66 -9.59
N TYR A 107 -1.90 -21.34 -9.38
CA TYR A 107 -1.44 -20.70 -8.15
C TYR A 107 -2.59 -20.11 -7.32
N THR A 108 -3.81 -20.05 -7.84
CA THR A 108 -5.02 -19.85 -7.03
C THR A 108 -5.33 -21.13 -6.27
N SER A 109 -5.19 -21.06 -4.94
CA SER A 109 -5.50 -22.18 -4.08
C SER A 109 -7.02 -22.44 -4.09
N LYS A 110 -7.48 -23.42 -4.88
CA LYS A 110 -8.75 -24.09 -4.58
C LYS A 110 -8.57 -24.79 -3.24
N LYS A 111 -9.20 -24.26 -2.20
CA LYS A 111 -9.54 -25.08 -1.03
C LYS A 111 -10.64 -26.06 -1.42
#